data_AF-A0A061SLT1-F1
#
_entry.id   AF-A0A061SLT1-F1
#
_cell.length_a   1.000
_cell.length_b   1.000
_cell.length_c   1.000
_cell.angle_alpha   90.00
_cell.angle_beta   90.00
_cell.angle_gamma   90.00
#
_symmetry.space_group_name_H-M   'P 1'
#
loop_
_entity.id
_entity.type
_entity.pdbx_description
1 polymer ?
#
loop_
_entity_poly.entity_id
_entity_poly.type
_entity_poly.pdbx_seq_one_letter_code
_entity_poly.pdbx_strand_id
1 'polypeptide(L)'
;MGGCQNYARWIFQWAFSLTSATIVSGAVAERCRFLAYVFMTFVIQGFVYPVAAHWVWNSRGWLSASVIGGNGFMDFAGAGVVHMTGGTAALLGAVVLGPRVGRFSYDSRWGFRGSDATLSTLGTLALWLSWYGFSCVSTRSYGLVYRASRTAVTTTLAGCGGGSAGLLLNLAANRSPDITAALNGILGGLV
;
A
#
# COMPACT_ATOMS: atom_id res chain seq x y z
N MET A 1 21.92 -18.28 -18.07
CA MET A 1 21.60 -16.85 -17.87
C MET A 1 20.61 -16.58 -16.72
N GLY A 2 20.41 -17.51 -15.76
CA GLY A 2 19.30 -17.42 -14.78
C GLY A 2 19.59 -16.80 -13.41
N GLY A 3 20.85 -16.70 -12.97
CA GLY A 3 21.18 -16.25 -11.60
C GLY A 3 20.79 -14.80 -11.31
N CYS A 4 21.24 -13.85 -12.14
CA CYS A 4 20.98 -12.41 -11.95
C CYS A 4 19.47 -12.08 -11.95
N GLN A 5 18.70 -12.69 -12.85
CA GLN A 5 17.24 -12.48 -12.91
C GLN A 5 16.52 -13.04 -11.67
N ASN A 6 17.02 -14.12 -11.07
CA ASN A 6 16.44 -14.68 -9.86
C ASN A 6 16.68 -13.78 -8.64
N TYR A 7 17.89 -13.21 -8.48
CA TYR A 7 18.16 -12.25 -7.40
C TYR A 7 17.35 -10.97 -7.55
N ALA A 8 17.25 -10.42 -8.77
CA ALA A 8 16.44 -9.24 -9.05
C ALA A 8 14.94 -9.48 -8.74
N ARG A 9 14.40 -10.64 -9.12
CA ARG A 9 13.02 -11.02 -8.77
C ARG A 9 12.84 -11.21 -7.27
N TRP A 10 13.80 -11.86 -6.61
CA TRP A 10 13.75 -12.11 -5.18
C TRP A 10 13.69 -10.80 -4.40
N ILE A 11 14.61 -9.86 -4.66
CA ILE A 11 14.64 -8.58 -3.94
C ILE A 11 13.39 -7.74 -4.22
N PHE A 12 12.86 -7.80 -5.45
CA PHE A 12 11.64 -7.10 -5.82
C PHE A 12 10.40 -7.65 -5.09
N GLN A 13 10.25 -8.97 -5.03
CA GLN A 13 9.15 -9.61 -4.30
C GLN A 13 9.30 -9.47 -2.78
N TRP A 14 10.53 -9.49 -2.27
CA TRP A 14 10.81 -9.20 -0.87
C TRP A 14 10.36 -7.78 -0.50
N ALA A 15 10.66 -6.77 -1.34
CA ALA A 15 10.22 -5.41 -1.11
C ALA A 15 8.68 -5.30 -1.07
N PHE A 16 7.97 -6.02 -1.95
CA PHE A 16 6.50 -6.03 -1.97
C PHE A 16 5.90 -6.70 -0.73
N SER A 17 6.49 -7.83 -0.29
CA SER A 17 6.14 -8.49 0.97
C SER A 17 6.32 -7.54 2.16
N LEU A 18 7.45 -6.83 2.18
CA LEU A 18 7.75 -5.84 3.21
C LEU A 18 6.71 -4.72 3.22
N THR A 19 6.36 -4.15 2.05
CA THR A 19 5.32 -3.12 1.94
C THR A 19 3.98 -3.61 2.50
N SER A 20 3.56 -4.84 2.18
CA SER A 20 2.30 -5.39 2.70
C SER A 20 2.29 -5.44 4.24
N ALA A 21 3.40 -5.88 4.84
CA ALA A 21 3.52 -5.97 6.29
C ALA A 21 3.61 -4.61 6.98
N THR A 22 4.31 -3.62 6.40
CA THR A 22 4.49 -2.30 7.01
C THR A 22 3.22 -1.45 6.99
N ILE A 23 2.24 -1.74 6.12
CA ILE A 23 0.91 -1.10 6.18
C ILE A 23 0.27 -1.28 7.57
N VAL A 24 0.49 -2.44 8.21
CA VAL A 24 -0.07 -2.73 9.54
C VAL A 24 0.49 -1.81 10.62
N SER A 25 1.75 -1.36 10.50
CA SER A 25 2.43 -0.60 11.54
C SER A 25 1.70 0.70 11.87
N GLY A 26 1.16 1.38 10.87
CA GLY A 26 0.39 2.62 11.07
C GLY A 26 -0.94 2.38 11.80
N ALA A 27 -1.63 1.28 11.52
CA ALA A 27 -2.93 0.98 12.12
C ALA A 27 -2.83 0.57 13.60
N VAL A 28 -1.75 -0.12 13.96
CA VAL A 28 -1.53 -0.63 15.33
C VAL A 28 -0.62 0.28 16.18
N ALA A 29 -0.18 1.41 15.62
CA ALA A 29 0.70 2.37 16.29
C ALA A 29 0.16 2.79 17.68
N GLU A 30 1.11 3.24 18.53
CA GLU A 30 0.91 3.77 19.90
C GLU A 30 0.48 2.77 20.98
N ARG A 31 -0.20 1.66 20.63
CA ARG A 31 -0.76 0.71 21.62
C ARG A 31 -0.39 -0.75 21.40
N CYS A 32 0.27 -1.08 20.30
CA CYS A 32 0.77 -2.44 20.06
C CYS A 32 2.05 -2.71 20.86
N ARG A 33 2.14 -3.87 21.50
CA ARG A 33 3.41 -4.34 22.07
C ARG A 33 4.37 -4.70 20.93
N PHE A 34 5.62 -4.26 21.04
CA PHE A 34 6.63 -4.48 19.99
C PHE A 34 6.77 -5.94 19.56
N LEU A 35 6.82 -6.89 20.51
CA LEU A 35 6.92 -8.32 20.18
C LEU A 35 5.70 -8.85 19.41
N ALA A 36 4.50 -8.35 19.70
CA ALA A 36 3.31 -8.71 18.94
C ALA A 36 3.41 -8.21 17.49
N TYR A 37 3.93 -6.99 17.29
CA TYR A 37 4.18 -6.44 15.97
C TYR A 37 5.22 -7.25 15.17
N VAL A 38 6.33 -7.66 15.80
CA VAL A 38 7.33 -8.53 15.17
C VAL A 38 6.72 -9.87 14.74
N PHE A 39 5.94 -10.50 15.62
CA PHE A 39 5.29 -11.76 15.31
C PHE A 39 4.26 -11.63 14.18
N MET A 40 3.42 -10.59 14.20
CA MET A 40 2.47 -10.32 13.11
C MET A 40 3.20 -10.11 11.77
N THR A 41 4.30 -9.36 11.79
CA THR A 41 5.11 -9.12 10.59
C THR A 41 5.68 -10.41 10.02
N PHE A 42 6.21 -11.29 10.89
CA PHE A 42 6.68 -12.63 10.50
C PHE A 42 5.57 -13.48 9.87
N VAL A 43 4.38 -13.49 10.48
CA VAL A 43 3.23 -14.25 9.96
C VAL A 43 2.78 -13.71 8.60
N ILE A 44 2.69 -12.40 8.45
CA ILE A 44 2.27 -11.77 7.18
C ILE A 44 3.28 -12.09 6.08
N GLN A 45 4.57 -11.84 6.31
CA GLN A 45 5.60 -12.04 5.29
C GLN A 45 5.88 -13.50 4.98
N GLY A 46 5.80 -14.38 5.99
CA GLY A 46 6.14 -15.80 5.85
C GLY A 46 5.00 -16.67 5.33
N PHE A 47 3.75 -16.30 5.60
CA PHE A 47 2.60 -17.18 5.33
C PHE A 47 1.47 -16.48 4.56
N VAL A 48 1.02 -15.31 5.00
CA VAL A 48 -0.17 -14.68 4.39
C VAL A 48 0.15 -14.11 3.00
N TYR A 49 1.17 -13.25 2.92
CA TYR A 49 1.55 -12.60 1.67
C TYR A 49 2.02 -13.60 0.59
N PRO A 50 2.89 -14.59 0.87
CA PRO A 50 3.32 -15.55 -0.13
C PRO A 50 2.17 -16.37 -0.73
N VAL A 51 1.16 -16.70 0.08
CA VAL A 51 -0.04 -17.41 -0.38
C VAL A 51 -0.87 -16.52 -1.33
N ALA A 52 -1.13 -15.27 -0.96
CA ALA A 52 -1.83 -14.31 -1.82
C ALA A 52 -1.07 -14.06 -3.14
N ALA A 53 0.24 -13.84 -3.06
CA ALA A 53 1.10 -13.68 -4.22
C ALA A 53 1.11 -14.94 -5.10
N HIS A 54 1.09 -16.14 -4.51
CA HIS A 54 0.99 -17.38 -5.27
C HIS A 54 -0.32 -17.48 -6.02
N TRP A 55 -1.46 -17.18 -5.37
CA TRP A 55 -2.78 -17.28 -6.01
C TRP A 55 -2.89 -16.44 -7.27
N VAL A 56 -2.34 -15.23 -7.25
CA VAL A 56 -2.52 -14.23 -8.32
C VAL A 56 -1.36 -14.22 -9.32
N TRP A 57 -0.12 -14.19 -8.85
CA TRP A 57 1.05 -13.95 -9.70
C TRP A 57 1.83 -15.19 -10.10
N ASN A 58 1.59 -16.34 -9.48
CA ASN A 58 2.16 -17.59 -9.95
C ASN A 58 1.39 -18.09 -11.18
N SER A 59 2.08 -18.69 -12.15
CA SER A 59 1.42 -19.25 -13.34
C SER A 59 0.54 -20.47 -13.06
N ARG A 60 0.64 -21.05 -11.87
CA ARG A 60 -0.22 -22.14 -11.38
C ARG A 60 -1.17 -21.67 -10.28
N GLY A 61 -1.16 -20.38 -9.95
CA GLY A 61 -2.08 -19.79 -9.01
C GLY A 61 -3.51 -19.87 -9.54
N TRP A 62 -4.46 -20.25 -8.71
CA TRP A 62 -5.84 -20.48 -9.14
C TRP A 62 -6.56 -19.20 -9.62
N LEU A 63 -6.11 -18.01 -9.18
CA LEU A 63 -6.59 -16.71 -9.67
C LEU A 63 -5.76 -16.18 -10.86
N SER A 64 -4.68 -16.85 -11.24
CA SER A 64 -3.79 -16.37 -12.28
C SER A 64 -4.49 -16.30 -13.64
N ALA A 65 -4.24 -15.22 -14.37
CA ALA A 65 -4.70 -15.11 -15.76
C ALA A 65 -4.23 -16.28 -16.64
N SER A 66 -3.08 -16.88 -16.33
CA SER A 66 -2.58 -18.04 -17.08
C SER A 66 -3.38 -19.33 -16.86
N VAL A 67 -4.06 -19.48 -15.72
CA VAL A 67 -4.91 -20.64 -15.42
C VAL A 67 -6.32 -20.43 -15.97
N ILE A 68 -6.84 -19.21 -15.93
CA ILE A 68 -8.21 -18.86 -16.35
C ILE A 68 -8.23 -18.37 -17.82
N GLY A 69 -7.46 -19.01 -18.70
CA GLY A 69 -7.51 -18.74 -20.15
C GLY A 69 -7.28 -17.28 -20.57
N GLY A 70 -6.51 -16.51 -19.80
CA GLY A 70 -6.26 -15.07 -20.00
C GLY A 70 -7.18 -14.14 -19.21
N ASN A 71 -8.20 -14.65 -18.52
CA ASN A 71 -9.25 -13.87 -17.85
C ASN A 71 -9.21 -13.97 -16.32
N GLY A 72 -8.04 -14.24 -15.74
CA GLY A 72 -7.87 -14.30 -14.29
C GLY A 72 -7.79 -12.93 -13.64
N PHE A 73 -7.55 -12.91 -12.33
CA PHE A 73 -7.43 -11.67 -11.57
C PHE A 73 -6.21 -10.86 -12.03
N MET A 74 -6.48 -9.66 -12.52
CA MET A 74 -5.47 -8.76 -13.07
C MET A 74 -4.98 -7.80 -11.99
N ASP A 75 -3.87 -8.14 -11.36
CA ASP A 75 -3.18 -7.25 -10.41
C ASP A 75 -1.79 -6.92 -10.95
N PHE A 76 -1.63 -5.72 -11.50
CA PHE A 76 -0.41 -5.33 -12.20
C PHE A 76 0.78 -5.12 -11.26
N ALA A 77 0.58 -4.37 -10.17
CA ALA A 77 1.65 -3.98 -9.25
C ALA A 77 1.36 -4.33 -7.78
N GLY A 78 0.17 -4.81 -7.42
CA GLY A 78 -0.13 -5.27 -6.05
C GLY A 78 -1.24 -4.51 -5.35
N ALA A 79 -2.20 -3.93 -6.06
CA ALA A 79 -3.37 -3.30 -5.43
C ALA A 79 -4.13 -4.32 -4.55
N GLY A 80 -4.29 -5.55 -5.03
CA GLY A 80 -4.84 -6.66 -4.25
C GLY A 80 -3.75 -7.32 -3.39
N VAL A 81 -2.73 -7.86 -4.04
CA VAL A 81 -1.74 -8.74 -3.40
C VAL A 81 -0.95 -8.02 -2.30
N VAL A 82 -0.62 -6.74 -2.46
CA VAL A 82 0.16 -5.96 -1.48
C VAL A 82 -0.77 -5.12 -0.60
N HIS A 83 -1.53 -4.21 -1.22
CA HIS A 83 -2.27 -3.18 -0.49
C HIS A 83 -3.54 -3.72 0.17
N MET A 84 -4.36 -4.51 -0.52
CA MET A 84 -5.54 -5.14 0.09
C MET A 84 -5.13 -6.14 1.16
N THR A 85 -4.16 -7.03 0.90
CA THR A 85 -3.64 -7.96 1.92
C THR A 85 -3.17 -7.22 3.18
N GLY A 86 -2.33 -6.19 3.01
CA GLY A 86 -1.81 -5.40 4.13
C GLY A 86 -2.89 -4.58 4.83
N GLY A 87 -3.81 -3.99 4.06
CA GLY A 87 -4.93 -3.20 4.57
C GLY A 87 -5.94 -4.02 5.35
N THR A 88 -6.27 -5.24 4.88
CA THR A 88 -7.13 -6.17 5.63
C THR A 88 -6.44 -6.65 6.90
N ALA A 89 -5.15 -6.98 6.84
CA ALA A 89 -4.39 -7.32 8.05
C ALA A 89 -4.34 -6.15 9.04
N ALA A 90 -4.17 -4.92 8.55
CA ALA A 90 -4.17 -3.70 9.34
C ALA A 90 -5.53 -3.44 10.01
N LEU A 91 -6.63 -3.65 9.26
CA LEU A 91 -7.98 -3.55 9.78
C LEU A 91 -8.23 -4.58 10.89
N LEU A 92 -7.92 -5.86 10.64
CA LEU A 92 -8.08 -6.92 11.64
C LEU A 92 -7.21 -6.64 12.87
N GLY A 93 -5.97 -6.22 12.68
CA GLY A 93 -5.08 -5.81 13.77
C GLY A 93 -5.66 -4.66 14.59
N ALA A 94 -6.21 -3.64 13.94
CA ALA A 94 -6.86 -2.52 14.62
C ALA A 94 -8.11 -2.94 15.39
N VAL A 95 -8.93 -3.85 14.84
CA VAL A 95 -10.11 -4.40 15.51
C VAL A 95 -9.72 -5.20 16.76
N VAL A 96 -8.71 -6.08 16.64
CA VAL A 96 -8.25 -6.92 17.76
C VAL A 96 -7.59 -6.09 18.87
N LEU A 97 -6.77 -5.09 18.52
CA LEU A 97 -6.18 -4.19 19.53
C LEU A 97 -7.20 -3.25 20.16
N GLY A 98 -8.28 -2.93 19.44
CA GLY A 98 -9.24 -1.93 19.83
C GLY A 98 -8.74 -0.48 19.63
N PRO A 99 -9.59 0.49 19.98
CA PRO A 99 -9.29 1.91 19.78
C PRO A 99 -8.20 2.41 20.73
N ARG A 100 -7.55 3.50 20.34
CA ARG A 100 -6.67 4.26 21.25
C ARG A 100 -7.46 4.81 22.42
N VAL A 101 -6.82 4.87 23.58
CA VAL A 101 -7.40 5.50 24.78
C VAL A 101 -7.79 6.93 24.43
N GLY A 102 -9.05 7.29 24.72
CA GLY A 102 -9.60 8.63 24.44
C GLY A 102 -10.04 8.89 22.98
N ARG A 103 -9.86 7.94 22.04
CA ARG A 103 -10.21 8.14 20.61
C ARG A 103 -11.69 8.43 20.36
N PHE A 104 -12.55 7.82 21.17
CA PHE A 104 -14.01 7.88 21.09
C PHE A 104 -14.62 8.28 22.44
N SER A 105 -13.91 9.10 23.23
CA SER A 105 -14.45 9.61 24.50
C SER A 105 -15.57 10.62 24.25
N TYR A 106 -16.48 10.78 25.21
CA TYR A 106 -17.55 11.79 25.14
C TYR A 106 -17.02 13.21 24.90
N ASP A 107 -15.85 13.52 25.46
CA ASP A 107 -15.17 14.82 25.31
C ASP A 107 -14.25 14.90 24.08
N SER A 108 -14.22 13.90 23.19
CA SER A 108 -13.37 13.91 21.99
C SER A 108 -13.91 14.85 20.90
N ARG A 109 -14.20 16.11 21.25
CA ARG A 109 -14.66 17.18 20.33
C ARG A 109 -13.67 17.44 19.20
N TRP A 110 -12.39 17.19 19.45
CA TRP A 110 -11.32 17.31 18.46
C TRP A 110 -10.74 15.92 18.22
N GLY A 111 -10.75 15.46 16.97
CA GLY A 111 -10.10 14.21 16.58
C GLY A 111 -8.61 14.22 16.94
N PHE A 112 -7.99 13.04 17.02
CA PHE A 112 -6.54 12.92 17.18
C PHE A 112 -5.86 13.68 16.04
N ARG A 113 -5.19 14.78 16.38
CA ARG A 113 -4.44 15.59 15.40
C ARG A 113 -3.17 14.83 14.99
N GLY A 114 -2.78 14.97 13.73
CA GLY A 114 -1.49 14.46 13.27
C GLY A 114 -0.36 15.08 14.07
N SER A 115 0.67 14.29 14.37
CA SER A 115 1.82 14.72 15.17
C SER A 115 2.64 15.81 14.48
N ASP A 116 2.86 15.67 13.16
CA ASP A 116 3.63 16.61 12.34
C ASP A 116 3.21 16.53 10.86
N ALA A 117 2.67 17.64 10.34
CA ALA A 117 2.23 17.75 8.94
C ALA A 117 3.39 17.80 7.94
N THR A 118 4.53 18.37 8.33
CA THR A 118 5.73 18.45 7.49
C THR A 118 6.32 17.05 7.31
N LEU A 119 6.48 16.30 8.41
CA LEU A 119 6.99 14.94 8.34
C LEU A 119 6.05 14.01 7.55
N SER A 120 4.73 14.17 7.71
CA SER A 120 3.74 13.43 6.92
C SER A 120 3.81 13.75 5.43
N THR A 121 4.06 15.02 5.10
CA THR A 121 4.25 15.47 3.70
C THR A 121 5.53 14.87 3.11
N LEU A 122 6.65 14.93 3.82
CA LEU A 122 7.91 14.32 3.40
C LEU A 122 7.78 12.81 3.20
N GLY A 123 7.08 12.12 4.12
CA GLY A 123 6.77 10.70 3.98
C GLY A 123 5.94 10.39 2.73
N THR A 124 4.93 11.21 2.44
CA THR A 124 4.09 11.05 1.24
C THR A 124 4.90 11.25 -0.05
N LEU A 125 5.79 12.25 -0.08
CA LEU A 125 6.67 12.49 -1.24
C LEU A 125 7.68 11.34 -1.44
N ALA A 126 8.25 10.81 -0.35
CA ALA A 126 9.15 9.67 -0.40
C ALA A 126 8.42 8.40 -0.90
N LEU A 127 7.18 8.18 -0.45
CA LEU A 127 6.34 7.09 -0.93
C LEU A 127 6.01 7.26 -2.42
N TRP A 128 5.61 8.46 -2.86
CA TRP A 128 5.35 8.73 -4.27
C TRP A 128 6.57 8.40 -5.14
N LEU A 129 7.75 8.92 -4.77
CA LEU A 129 8.97 8.63 -5.51
C LEU A 129 9.23 7.11 -5.59
N SER A 130 9.05 6.41 -4.48
CA SER A 130 9.21 4.95 -4.41
C SER A 130 8.17 4.20 -5.26
N TRP A 131 6.98 4.77 -5.45
CA TRP A 131 5.90 4.18 -6.24
C TRP A 131 6.25 4.03 -7.73
N TYR A 132 7.15 4.86 -8.26
CA TYR A 132 7.68 4.63 -9.61
C TYR A 132 8.48 3.31 -9.68
N GLY A 133 9.28 3.02 -8.66
CA GLY A 133 9.96 1.72 -8.53
C GLY A 133 8.97 0.56 -8.41
N PHE A 134 7.88 0.77 -7.66
CA PHE A 134 6.82 -0.22 -7.45
C PHE A 134 6.06 -0.54 -8.75
N SER A 135 5.53 0.48 -9.42
CA SER A 135 4.67 0.30 -10.60
C SER A 135 5.47 0.08 -11.89
N CYS A 136 6.50 0.87 -12.17
CA CYS A 136 7.20 0.80 -13.46
C CYS A 136 8.00 -0.51 -13.61
N VAL A 137 8.63 -0.98 -12.54
CA VAL A 137 9.39 -2.25 -12.55
C VAL A 137 8.45 -3.47 -12.61
N SER A 138 7.18 -3.33 -12.18
CA SER A 138 6.16 -4.36 -12.34
C SER A 138 5.81 -4.71 -13.79
N THR A 139 6.29 -3.91 -14.76
CA THR A 139 6.27 -4.33 -16.18
C THR A 139 7.11 -5.58 -16.46
N ARG A 140 8.04 -5.95 -15.55
CA ARG A 140 8.87 -7.17 -15.56
C ARG A 140 9.66 -7.39 -16.87
N SER A 141 9.92 -6.32 -17.62
CA SER A 141 10.67 -6.39 -18.88
C SER A 141 11.57 -5.17 -19.07
N TYR A 142 12.88 -5.44 -19.18
CA TYR A 142 13.92 -4.42 -19.34
C TYR A 142 13.88 -3.68 -20.69
N GLY A 143 13.17 -4.22 -21.69
CA GLY A 143 13.09 -3.64 -23.04
C GLY A 143 11.81 -2.86 -23.35
N LEU A 144 10.86 -2.76 -22.40
CA LEU A 144 9.55 -2.14 -22.65
C LEU A 144 9.47 -0.72 -22.08
N VAL A 145 10.37 0.15 -22.53
CA VAL A 145 10.43 1.58 -22.13
C VAL A 145 9.06 2.24 -22.27
N TYR A 146 8.33 1.96 -23.36
CA TYR A 146 6.98 2.49 -23.57
C TYR A 146 5.98 2.07 -22.48
N ARG A 147 6.00 0.81 -22.02
CA ARG A 147 5.07 0.37 -20.97
C ARG A 147 5.45 0.99 -19.63
N ALA A 148 6.73 0.99 -19.29
CA ALA A 148 7.22 1.56 -18.05
C ALA A 148 6.96 3.08 -17.98
N SER A 149 7.18 3.81 -19.08
CA SER A 149 6.91 5.26 -19.13
C SER A 149 5.41 5.57 -19.06
N ARG A 150 4.57 4.80 -19.76
CA ARG A 150 3.11 4.93 -19.64
C ARG A 150 2.65 4.66 -18.21
N THR A 151 3.18 3.64 -17.57
CA THR A 151 2.91 3.35 -16.15
C THR A 151 3.34 4.50 -15.25
N ALA A 152 4.52 5.09 -15.48
CA ALA A 152 4.99 6.26 -14.72
C ALA A 152 3.99 7.42 -14.84
N VAL A 153 3.56 7.75 -16.05
CA VAL A 153 2.56 8.80 -16.31
C VAL A 153 1.25 8.50 -15.59
N THR A 154 0.73 7.27 -15.68
CA THR A 154 -0.52 6.91 -14.99
C THR A 154 -0.38 6.97 -13.47
N THR A 155 0.77 6.57 -12.91
CA THR A 155 1.05 6.68 -11.47
C THR A 155 1.02 8.15 -11.02
N THR A 156 1.66 9.06 -11.77
CA THR A 156 1.63 10.49 -11.46
C THR A 156 0.22 11.07 -11.54
N LEU A 157 -0.51 10.76 -12.63
CA LEU A 157 -1.87 11.25 -12.81
C LEU A 157 -2.82 10.72 -11.74
N ALA A 158 -2.67 9.46 -11.32
CA ALA A 158 -3.48 8.87 -10.26
C ALA A 158 -3.19 9.51 -8.89
N GLY A 159 -1.91 9.73 -8.55
CA GLY A 159 -1.53 10.47 -7.33
C GLY A 159 -2.05 11.91 -7.32
N CYS A 160 -1.93 12.63 -8.44
CA CYS A 160 -2.50 13.98 -8.58
C CYS A 160 -4.03 13.97 -8.45
N GLY A 161 -4.71 13.06 -9.16
CA GLY A 161 -6.16 12.92 -9.15
C GLY A 161 -6.70 12.58 -7.76
N GLY A 162 -6.07 11.62 -7.08
CA GLY A 162 -6.41 11.26 -5.71
C GLY A 162 -6.19 12.41 -4.73
N GLY A 163 -5.06 13.13 -4.82
CA GLY A 163 -4.77 14.30 -4.00
C GLY A 163 -5.77 15.44 -4.19
N SER A 164 -6.08 15.77 -5.45
CA SER A 164 -7.10 16.77 -5.78
C SER A 164 -8.48 16.34 -5.29
N ALA A 165 -8.88 15.08 -5.50
CA ALA A 165 -10.15 14.56 -5.01
C ALA A 165 -10.24 14.63 -3.48
N GLY A 166 -9.20 14.21 -2.76
CA GLY A 166 -9.15 14.29 -1.30
C GLY A 166 -9.31 15.72 -0.78
N LEU A 167 -8.61 16.68 -1.38
CA LEU A 167 -8.71 18.09 -1.01
C LEU A 167 -10.10 18.68 -1.32
N LEU A 168 -10.64 18.40 -2.51
CA LEU A 168 -11.95 18.91 -2.93
C LEU A 168 -13.08 18.32 -2.08
N LEU A 169 -13.03 17.03 -1.78
CA LEU A 169 -14.00 16.38 -0.90
C LEU A 169 -13.94 16.97 0.52
N ASN A 170 -12.74 17.22 1.05
CA ASN A 170 -12.60 17.89 2.34
C ASN A 170 -13.13 19.33 2.31
N LEU A 171 -12.85 20.08 1.25
CA LEU A 171 -13.35 21.44 1.11
C LEU A 171 -14.88 21.48 1.01
N ALA A 172 -15.48 20.52 0.29
CA ALA A 172 -16.93 20.40 0.18
C ALA A 172 -17.60 20.07 1.53
N ALA A 173 -17.00 19.17 2.32
CA ALA A 173 -17.54 18.73 3.60
C ALA A 173 -17.29 19.72 4.75
N ASN A 174 -16.05 20.22 4.87
CA ASN A 174 -15.56 20.96 6.03
C ASN A 174 -15.36 22.46 5.76
N ARG A 175 -15.52 22.91 4.50
CA ARG A 175 -15.34 24.31 4.07
C ARG A 175 -13.96 24.90 4.37
N SER A 176 -12.96 24.04 4.63
CA SER A 176 -11.58 24.42 4.87
C SER A 176 -10.61 23.49 4.12
N PRO A 177 -9.47 23.98 3.64
CA PRO A 177 -8.42 23.12 3.11
C PRO A 177 -7.74 22.37 4.25
N ASP A 178 -7.54 21.05 4.07
CA ASP A 178 -6.77 20.21 4.99
C ASP A 178 -5.71 19.44 4.20
N ILE A 179 -4.46 19.65 4.58
CA ILE A 179 -3.32 18.95 3.98
C ILE A 179 -3.40 17.45 4.21
N THR A 180 -3.91 16.99 5.35
CA THR A 180 -4.05 15.57 5.68
C THR A 180 -5.00 14.86 4.71
N ALA A 181 -6.07 15.55 4.31
CA ALA A 181 -7.00 15.02 3.32
C ALA A 181 -6.34 14.91 1.94
N ALA A 182 -5.53 15.91 1.55
CA ALA A 182 -4.77 15.86 0.30
C ALA A 182 -3.72 14.72 0.31
N LEU A 183 -2.96 14.55 1.41
CA LEU A 183 -1.95 13.49 1.53
C LEU A 183 -2.58 12.09 1.49
N ASN A 184 -3.68 11.88 2.22
CA ASN A 184 -4.42 10.61 2.15
C ASN A 184 -5.01 10.38 0.75
N GLY A 185 -5.48 11.44 0.09
CA GLY A 185 -5.94 11.36 -1.29
C GLY A 185 -4.83 10.94 -2.26
N ILE A 186 -3.63 11.51 -2.13
CA ILE A 186 -2.46 11.12 -2.93
C ILE A 186 -2.17 9.64 -2.74
N LEU A 187 -2.02 9.18 -1.49
CA LEU A 187 -1.74 7.78 -1.20
C LEU A 187 -2.87 6.85 -1.69
N GLY A 188 -4.13 7.26 -1.53
CA GLY A 188 -5.28 6.52 -2.02
C GLY A 188 -5.37 6.44 -3.55
N GLY A 189 -4.85 7.44 -4.27
CA GLY A 189 -4.75 7.40 -5.73
C GLY A 189 -3.54 6.61 -6.24
N LEU A 190 -2.48 6.48 -5.44
CA LEU A 190 -1.30 5.67 -5.79
C LEU A 190 -1.54 4.16 -5.59
N VAL A 191 -2.35 3.78 -4.59
CA VAL A 191 -2.81 2.40 -4.32
C VAL A 191 -3.71 1.88 -5.44
#